data_AF-X1M731-F1
#
_entry.id   AF-X1M731-F1
#
_cell.length_a   1.000
_cell.length_b   1.000
_cell.length_c   1.000
_cell.angle_alpha   90.00
_cell.angle_beta   90.00
_cell.angle_gamma   90.00
#
_symmetry.space_group_name_H-M   'P 1'
#
loop_
_entity.id
_entity.type
_entity.pdbx_description
1 polymer ?
#
loop_
_entity_poly.entity_id
_entity_poly.type
_entity_poly.pdbx_seq_one_letter_code
_entity_poly.pdbx_strand_id
1 'polypeptide(L)' 'MEKLKETIQAIRPISTEFMKKAQERLDNLTKPKDSLGKLENLAKKVVGITAKKNP' A
#
# COMPACT_ATOMS: atom_id res chain seq x y z
N MET A 1 8.87 -7.24 28.99
CA MET A 1 9.56 -8.01 27.93
C MET A 1 8.59 -8.67 26.96
N GLU A 2 7.47 -9.22 27.42
CA GLU A 2 6.44 -9.87 26.58
C GLU A 2 5.86 -8.95 25.49
N LYS A 3 5.39 -7.76 25.87
CA LYS A 3 4.88 -6.73 24.92
C LYS A 3 5.83 -6.41 23.77
N LEU A 4 7.14 -6.39 24.01
CA LEU A 4 8.14 -6.13 22.96
C LEU A 4 8.18 -7.29 21.95
N LYS A 5 8.18 -8.53 22.45
CA LYS A 5 8.18 -9.74 21.61
C LYS A 5 6.89 -9.83 20.77
N GLU A 6 5.74 -9.61 21.38
CA GLU A 6 4.44 -9.59 20.69
C GLU A 6 4.39 -8.53 19.60
N THR A 7 4.85 -7.31 19.90
CA THR A 7 4.86 -6.20 18.94
C THR A 7 5.74 -6.51 17.73
N ILE A 8 6.93 -7.10 17.95
CA ILE A 8 7.82 -7.52 16.86
C ILE A 8 7.18 -8.63 16.02
N GLN A 9 6.52 -9.60 16.66
CA GLN A 9 5.82 -10.70 15.97
C GLN A 9 4.61 -10.23 15.15
N ALA A 10 3.99 -9.12 15.53
CA ALA A 10 2.88 -8.51 14.80
C ALA A 10 3.30 -7.77 13.51
N ILE A 11 4.59 -7.47 13.33
CA ILE A 11 5.10 -6.83 12.11
C ILE A 11 4.90 -7.78 10.93
N ARG A 12 4.19 -7.31 9.91
CA ARG A 12 3.95 -8.06 8.67
C ARG A 12 4.61 -7.32 7.48
N PRO A 13 5.04 -8.06 6.46
CA PRO A 13 5.45 -7.44 5.20
C PRO A 13 4.26 -6.70 4.56
N ILE A 14 4.57 -5.67 3.78
CA ILE A 14 3.57 -4.90 3.01
C ILE A 14 2.88 -5.84 2.02
N SER A 15 1.56 -5.72 1.88
CA SER A 15 0.80 -6.54 0.93
C SER A 15 0.99 -6.10 -0.52
N THR A 16 1.73 -6.89 -1.29
CA THR A 16 1.98 -6.66 -2.72
C THR A 16 0.72 -6.81 -3.57
N GLU A 17 -0.20 -7.69 -3.17
CA GLU A 17 -1.50 -7.87 -3.83
C GLU A 17 -2.34 -6.59 -3.76
N PHE A 18 -2.42 -5.97 -2.58
CA PHE A 18 -3.13 -4.70 -2.41
C PHE A 18 -2.43 -3.56 -3.14
N MET A 19 -1.10 -3.51 -3.13
CA MET A 19 -0.34 -2.55 -3.95
C MET A 19 -0.65 -2.68 -5.44
N LYS A 20 -0.76 -3.91 -5.97
CA LYS A 20 -1.12 -4.17 -7.37
C LYS A 20 -2.52 -3.66 -7.69
N LYS A 21 -3.51 -4.00 -6.86
CA LYS A 21 -4.90 -3.51 -7.00
C LYS A 21 -4.98 -1.97 -6.96
N ALA A 22 -4.18 -1.34 -6.10
CA ALA A 22 -4.09 0.11 -6.05
C ALA A 22 -3.48 0.71 -7.32
N GLN A 23 -2.42 0.11 -7.87
CA GLN A 23 -1.83 0.54 -9.14
C GLN A 23 -2.81 0.39 -10.30
N GLU A 24 -3.52 -0.75 -10.40
CA GLU A 24 -4.56 -0.96 -11.41
C GLU A 24 -5.65 0.11 -11.35
N ARG A 25 -6.06 0.53 -10.15
CA ARG A 25 -7.01 1.64 -9.98
C ARG A 25 -6.42 2.97 -10.43
N LEU A 26 -5.18 3.28 -10.06
CA LEU A 26 -4.50 4.53 -10.41
C LEU A 26 -4.28 4.65 -11.92
N ASP A 27 -3.97 3.55 -12.59
CA ASP A 27 -3.78 3.49 -14.04
C ASP A 27 -5.07 3.73 -14.82
N ASN A 28 -6.23 3.46 -14.20
CA ASN A 28 -7.57 3.66 -14.78
C ASN A 28 -8.19 5.04 -14.47
N LEU A 29 -7.45 5.94 -13.82
CA LEU A 29 -7.90 7.32 -13.61
C LEU A 29 -7.75 8.14 -14.89
N THR A 30 -8.38 9.32 -14.94
CA THR A 30 -8.28 10.28 -16.05
C THR A 30 -6.94 11.04 -16.05
N LYS A 31 -5.83 10.32 -15.90
CA LYS A 31 -4.46 10.81 -15.92
C LYS A 31 -3.61 9.89 -16.80
N PRO A 32 -2.54 10.39 -17.45
CA PRO A 32 -1.55 9.51 -18.06
C PRO A 32 -0.94 8.58 -16.99
N LYS A 33 -0.56 7.36 -17.39
CA LYS A 33 0.15 6.43 -16.49
C LYS A 33 1.41 7.07 -15.92
N ASP A 34 1.67 6.80 -14.65
CA ASP A 34 2.82 7.30 -13.88
C ASP A 34 2.96 8.84 -13.76
N SER A 35 2.00 9.62 -14.27
CA SER A 35 2.07 11.09 -14.29
C SER A 35 2.12 11.74 -12.91
N LEU A 36 1.63 11.07 -11.86
CA LEU A 36 1.67 11.59 -10.49
C LEU A 36 2.90 11.08 -9.71
N GLY A 37 3.76 10.25 -10.33
CA GLY A 37 5.07 9.83 -9.82
C GLY A 37 5.07 9.41 -8.34
N LYS A 38 5.67 10.23 -7.47
CA LYS A 38 5.78 9.96 -6.03
C LYS A 38 4.43 9.82 -5.33
N LEU A 39 3.39 10.53 -5.78
CA LEU A 39 2.06 10.43 -5.19
C LEU A 39 1.41 9.07 -5.47
N GLU A 40 1.61 8.49 -6.66
CA GLU A 40 1.14 7.13 -6.97
C GLU A 40 1.85 6.09 -6.11
N ASN A 41 3.16 6.26 -5.96
CA ASN A 41 3.98 5.40 -5.11
C ASN A 41 3.57 5.47 -3.64
N LEU A 42 3.23 6.66 -3.14
CA LEU A 42 2.70 6.83 -1.79
C LEU A 42 1.33 6.16 -1.66
N ALA A 43 0.40 6.44 -2.57
CA ALA A 43 -0.96 5.90 -2.53
C ALA A 43 -0.98 4.37 -2.51
N LYS A 44 -0.22 3.71 -3.40
CA LYS A 44 -0.16 2.23 -3.41
C LYS A 44 0.51 1.66 -2.16
N LYS A 45 1.53 2.32 -1.59
CA LYS A 45 2.16 1.90 -0.32
C LYS A 45 1.17 1.99 0.85
N VAL A 46 0.36 3.04 0.95
CA VAL A 46 -0.66 3.18 2.01
C VAL A 46 -1.67 2.04 1.93
N VAL A 47 -2.15 1.71 0.74
CA VAL A 47 -3.05 0.57 0.51
C VAL A 47 -2.38 -0.76 0.88
N GLY A 48 -1.10 -0.94 0.55
CA GLY A 48 -0.33 -2.13 0.90
C GLY A 48 -0.08 -2.31 2.41
N ILE A 49 0.12 -1.20 3.14
CA ILE A 49 0.32 -1.21 4.61
C ILE A 49 -0.99 -1.48 5.33
N THR A 50 -2.07 -0.84 4.89
CA THR A 50 -3.38 -0.92 5.55
C THR A 50 -4.18 -2.17 5.16
N ALA A 51 -3.81 -2.84 4.06
CA ALA A 51 -4.58 -3.92 3.43
C ALA A 51 -6.06 -3.51 3.19
N LYS A 52 -6.30 -2.22 2.91
CA LYS A 52 -7.61 -1.64 2.60
C LYS A 52 -7.58 -1.05 1.20
N LYS A 53 -8.55 -1.39 0.35
CA LYS A 53 -8.61 -0.87 -1.02
C LYS A 53 -8.81 0.65 -1.07
N ASN A 54 -9.60 1.18 -0.13
CA ASN A 54 -9.92 2.59 0.03
C ASN A 54 -9.65 3.00 1.50
N PRO A 55 -8.39 3.24 1.87
CA PRO A 55 -8.00 3.66 3.21
C PRO A 55 -8.31 5.13 3.48
#